data_AF-A0A167M5Z4-F1
#
_entry.id   AF-A0A167M5Z4-F1
#
_cell.length_a   1.000
_cell.length_b   1.000
_cell.length_c   1.000
_cell.angle_alpha   90.00
_cell.angle_beta   90.00
_cell.angle_gamma   90.00
#
_symmetry.space_group_name_H-M   'P 1'
#
loop_
_entity.id
_entity.type
_entity.pdbx_description
1 polymer ?
#
loop_
_entity_poly.entity_id
_entity_poly.type
_entity_poly.pdbx_seq_one_letter_code
_entity_poly.pdbx_strand_id
1 'polypeptide(L)'
;MDDLDRMKTGTADRRVFRDARKIHEREIAELADRELEDLREALRMVDEIEQIEARKVKQRRLANRRRLQQLRAHREAALRAEIALKYTDLRAALTSLMKMQQDPARRTRRIERAVRIRDDAQRLAAFDAAQTETRATLHALCAYHTREAERAWIQDYQERLRLEQSLEAAYRGELAKLWVGHPNQRRLEAAALEEYMRRNDMRFDEYLHWREHESEARQYLAEEERSMQDELLERERVSHVESKRTTAMLQQKRHAAELIWCQVINEERHQLLAELEQLEQELGLAASTAPVDNNLLLLMELEEAHRFSKVAGRSSARPTFDDMDHYYTMRLSDAAAEMGFFVPSGDGENDNE
;
A
#
# COMPACT_ATOMS: atom_id res chain seq x y z
N MET A 1 97.68 -20.30 -105.87
CA MET A 1 96.29 -19.78 -105.96
C MET A 1 95.33 -20.49 -105.01
N ASP A 2 95.73 -21.56 -104.30
CA ASP A 2 94.82 -22.35 -103.43
C ASP A 2 94.71 -21.90 -101.96
N ASP A 3 95.58 -21.01 -101.47
CA ASP A 3 95.52 -20.52 -100.07
C ASP A 3 94.50 -19.39 -99.85
N LEU A 4 94.00 -18.76 -100.93
CA LEU A 4 92.99 -17.70 -100.87
C LEU A 4 91.55 -18.23 -100.76
N ASP A 5 91.30 -19.46 -101.23
CA ASP A 5 89.96 -20.07 -101.18
C ASP A 5 89.67 -20.76 -99.83
N ARG A 6 90.69 -21.23 -99.10
CA ARG A 6 90.53 -21.74 -97.72
C ARG A 6 90.20 -20.67 -96.68
N MET A 7 90.68 -19.42 -96.87
CA MET A 7 90.27 -18.31 -95.98
C MET A 7 88.86 -17.80 -96.30
N LYS A 8 88.42 -17.88 -97.56
CA LYS A 8 87.05 -17.50 -97.95
C LYS A 8 86.00 -18.45 -97.37
N THR A 9 86.24 -19.77 -97.38
CA THR A 9 85.34 -20.76 -96.78
C THR A 9 85.28 -20.64 -95.25
N GLY A 10 86.43 -20.44 -94.58
CA GLY A 10 86.47 -20.20 -93.12
C GLY A 10 85.80 -18.90 -92.66
N THR A 11 85.70 -17.88 -93.52
CA THR A 11 84.92 -16.66 -93.23
C THR A 11 83.42 -16.77 -93.56
N ALA A 12 83.04 -17.65 -94.49
CA ALA A 12 81.65 -17.94 -94.80
C ALA A 12 80.99 -18.77 -93.69
N ASP A 13 81.67 -19.80 -93.19
CA ASP A 13 81.16 -20.65 -92.10
C ASP A 13 81.04 -19.90 -90.76
N ARG A 14 81.93 -18.93 -90.49
CA ARG A 14 81.81 -18.05 -89.31
C ARG A 14 80.66 -17.05 -89.42
N ARG A 15 80.23 -16.68 -90.64
CA ARG A 15 79.03 -15.86 -90.85
C ARG A 15 77.78 -16.69 -90.67
N VAL A 16 77.73 -17.89 -91.25
CA VAL A 16 76.60 -18.82 -91.05
C VAL A 16 76.44 -19.21 -89.58
N PHE A 17 77.53 -19.46 -88.85
CA PHE A 17 77.47 -19.77 -87.41
C PHE A 17 77.08 -18.55 -86.56
N ARG A 18 77.51 -17.33 -86.94
CA ARG A 18 77.04 -16.09 -86.28
C ARG A 18 75.57 -15.80 -86.58
N ASP A 19 75.13 -16.04 -87.80
CA ASP A 19 73.75 -15.76 -88.21
C ASP A 19 72.80 -16.82 -87.63
N ALA A 20 73.21 -18.10 -87.58
CA ALA A 20 72.49 -19.15 -86.85
C ALA A 20 72.44 -18.87 -85.34
N ARG A 21 73.54 -18.38 -84.74
CA ARG A 21 73.54 -17.95 -83.34
C ARG A 21 72.65 -16.75 -83.09
N LYS A 22 72.63 -15.76 -83.99
CA LYS A 22 71.72 -14.61 -83.92
C LYS A 22 70.26 -14.99 -84.13
N ILE A 23 69.97 -15.96 -85.00
CA ILE A 23 68.63 -16.49 -85.21
C ILE A 23 68.20 -17.25 -83.95
N HIS A 24 69.06 -18.08 -83.37
CA HIS A 24 68.77 -18.78 -82.14
C HIS A 24 68.62 -17.83 -80.93
N GLU A 25 69.44 -16.79 -80.84
CA GLU A 25 69.32 -15.73 -79.83
C GLU A 25 68.03 -14.91 -80.02
N ARG A 26 67.56 -14.70 -81.26
CA ARG A 26 66.25 -14.09 -81.55
C ARG A 26 65.09 -15.01 -81.22
N GLU A 27 65.18 -16.30 -81.52
CA GLU A 27 64.15 -17.29 -81.17
C GLU A 27 64.03 -17.43 -79.65
N ILE A 28 65.16 -17.43 -78.92
CA ILE A 28 65.16 -17.42 -77.44
C ILE A 28 64.56 -16.12 -76.92
N ALA A 29 64.86 -14.97 -77.54
CA ALA A 29 64.27 -13.69 -77.14
C ALA A 29 62.76 -13.64 -77.42
N GLU A 30 62.30 -14.13 -78.58
CA GLU A 30 60.88 -14.20 -78.94
C GLU A 30 60.11 -15.20 -78.07
N LEU A 31 60.72 -16.33 -77.70
CA LEU A 31 60.15 -17.27 -76.73
C LEU A 31 60.06 -16.64 -75.34
N ALA A 32 61.11 -15.94 -74.89
CA ALA A 32 61.09 -15.23 -73.61
C ALA A 32 60.07 -14.09 -73.60
N ASP A 33 59.88 -13.37 -74.71
CA ASP A 33 58.87 -12.32 -74.84
C ASP A 33 57.45 -12.89 -74.81
N ARG A 34 57.20 -14.04 -75.45
CA ARG A 34 55.91 -14.76 -75.37
C ARG A 34 55.64 -15.30 -73.97
N GLU A 35 56.63 -15.93 -73.33
CA GLU A 35 56.50 -16.39 -71.94
C GLU A 35 56.27 -15.22 -70.98
N LEU A 36 56.90 -14.06 -71.23
CA LEU A 36 56.64 -12.84 -70.46
C LEU A 36 55.24 -12.27 -70.71
N GLU A 37 54.71 -12.36 -71.93
CA GLU A 37 53.33 -11.97 -72.25
C GLU A 37 52.31 -12.91 -71.59
N ASP A 38 52.52 -14.22 -71.66
CA ASP A 38 51.68 -15.24 -71.01
C ASP A 38 51.69 -15.07 -69.48
N LEU A 39 52.86 -14.78 -68.87
CA LEU A 39 52.96 -14.48 -67.44
C LEU A 39 52.25 -13.18 -67.07
N ARG A 40 52.31 -12.14 -67.92
CA ARG A 40 51.57 -10.89 -67.71
C ARG A 40 50.06 -11.09 -67.82
N GLU A 41 49.62 -11.94 -68.74
CA GLU A 41 48.21 -12.28 -68.90
C GLU A 41 47.70 -13.13 -67.72
N ALA A 42 48.47 -14.12 -67.27
CA ALA A 42 48.18 -14.89 -66.07
C ALA A 42 48.10 -14.01 -64.82
N LEU A 43 49.01 -13.05 -64.65
CA LEU A 43 48.95 -12.08 -63.55
C LEU A 43 47.70 -11.20 -63.61
N ARG A 44 47.29 -10.74 -64.81
CA ARG A 44 46.03 -9.99 -64.98
C ARG A 44 44.81 -10.83 -64.61
N MET A 45 44.77 -12.10 -64.99
CA MET A 45 43.68 -13.01 -64.62
C MET A 45 43.62 -13.22 -63.10
N VAL A 46 44.77 -13.34 -62.43
CA VAL A 46 44.83 -13.42 -60.96
C VAL A 46 44.30 -12.13 -60.32
N ASP A 47 44.72 -10.96 -60.79
CA ASP A 47 44.23 -9.66 -60.29
C ASP A 47 42.71 -9.50 -60.47
N GLU A 48 42.15 -9.94 -61.60
CA GLU A 48 40.71 -9.92 -61.85
C GLU A 48 39.95 -10.86 -60.91
N ILE A 49 40.48 -12.06 -60.67
CA ILE A 49 39.93 -13.02 -59.70
C ILE A 49 39.97 -12.43 -58.29
N GLU A 50 41.10 -11.86 -57.87
CA GLU A 50 41.24 -11.20 -56.56
C GLU A 50 40.26 -10.05 -56.39
N GLN A 51 40.03 -9.24 -57.43
CA GLN A 51 39.02 -8.17 -57.38
C GLN A 51 37.60 -8.71 -57.25
N ILE A 52 37.26 -9.77 -57.97
CA ILE A 52 35.94 -10.42 -57.90
C ILE A 52 35.75 -11.05 -56.52
N GLU A 53 36.75 -11.74 -55.98
CA GLU A 53 36.74 -12.30 -54.63
C GLU A 53 36.64 -11.21 -53.57
N ALA A 54 37.38 -10.12 -53.69
CA ALA A 54 37.29 -8.98 -52.79
C ALA A 54 35.88 -8.34 -52.79
N ARG A 55 35.24 -8.24 -53.97
CA ARG A 55 33.84 -7.77 -54.08
C ARG A 55 32.87 -8.75 -53.44
N LYS A 56 33.03 -10.06 -53.67
CA LYS A 56 32.22 -11.12 -53.04
C LYS A 56 32.36 -11.11 -51.51
N VAL A 57 33.58 -10.98 -51.00
CA VAL A 57 33.87 -10.87 -49.55
C VAL A 57 33.21 -9.61 -48.97
N LYS A 58 33.30 -8.46 -49.64
CA LYS A 58 32.62 -7.22 -49.20
C LYS A 58 31.10 -7.38 -49.19
N GLN A 59 30.51 -8.00 -50.21
CA GLN A 59 29.07 -8.26 -50.27
C GLN A 59 28.61 -9.20 -49.14
N ARG A 60 29.37 -10.27 -48.87
CA ARG A 60 29.11 -11.19 -47.74
C ARG A 60 29.20 -10.45 -46.40
N ARG A 61 30.22 -9.61 -46.19
CA ARG A 61 30.34 -8.78 -44.98
C ARG A 61 29.15 -7.85 -44.80
N LEU A 62 28.65 -7.22 -45.86
CA LEU A 62 27.47 -6.35 -45.81
C LEU A 62 26.19 -7.14 -45.53
N ALA A 63 26.01 -8.30 -46.17
CA ALA A 63 24.88 -9.18 -45.93
C ALA A 63 24.88 -9.69 -44.48
N ASN A 64 26.03 -10.13 -43.98
CA ASN A 64 26.19 -10.60 -42.60
C ASN A 64 25.96 -9.47 -41.60
N ARG A 65 26.44 -8.25 -41.88
CA ARG A 65 26.15 -7.07 -41.05
C ARG A 65 24.65 -6.75 -41.01
N ARG A 66 23.94 -6.80 -42.14
CA ARG A 66 22.48 -6.57 -42.19
C ARG A 66 21.71 -7.66 -41.43
N ARG A 67 22.10 -8.92 -41.61
CA ARG A 67 21.48 -10.06 -40.94
C ARG A 67 21.71 -10.00 -39.42
N LEU A 68 22.92 -9.64 -38.99
CA LEU A 68 23.23 -9.40 -37.58
C LEU A 68 22.39 -8.26 -36.99
N GLN A 69 22.24 -7.14 -37.72
CA GLN A 69 21.36 -6.05 -37.29
C GLN A 69 19.90 -6.49 -37.13
N GLN A 70 19.39 -7.34 -38.03
CA GLN A 70 18.04 -7.91 -37.93
C GLN A 70 17.91 -8.84 -36.72
N LEU A 71 18.89 -9.73 -36.50
CA LEU A 71 18.89 -10.62 -35.34
C LEU A 71 18.97 -9.85 -34.01
N ARG A 72 19.78 -8.79 -33.94
CA ARG A 72 19.82 -7.87 -32.80
C ARG A 72 18.46 -7.22 -32.57
N ALA A 73 17.86 -6.63 -33.60
CA ALA A 73 16.56 -5.98 -33.50
C ALA A 73 15.45 -6.96 -33.05
N HIS A 74 15.45 -8.19 -33.56
CA HIS A 74 14.52 -9.23 -33.13
C HIS A 74 14.75 -9.64 -31.67
N ARG A 75 16.01 -9.78 -31.23
CA ARG A 75 16.32 -10.11 -29.83
C ARG A 75 15.96 -8.99 -28.88
N GLU A 76 16.28 -7.74 -29.22
CA GLU A 76 15.86 -6.57 -28.44
C GLU A 76 14.34 -6.47 -28.33
N ALA A 77 13.61 -6.74 -29.43
CA ALA A 77 12.15 -6.77 -29.41
C ALA A 77 11.60 -7.90 -28.53
N ALA A 78 12.20 -9.09 -28.59
CA ALA A 78 11.83 -10.22 -27.73
C ALA A 78 12.08 -9.91 -26.25
N LEU A 79 13.26 -9.36 -25.91
CA LEU A 79 13.59 -8.95 -24.55
C LEU A 79 12.65 -7.88 -24.02
N ARG A 80 12.31 -6.88 -24.84
CA ARG A 80 11.31 -5.86 -24.45
C ARG A 80 9.94 -6.48 -24.20
N ALA A 81 9.52 -7.45 -25.01
CA ALA A 81 8.25 -8.15 -24.82
C ALA A 81 8.24 -9.02 -23.55
N GLU A 82 9.33 -9.73 -23.28
CA GLU A 82 9.52 -10.54 -22.06
C GLU A 82 9.48 -9.66 -20.80
N ILE A 83 10.21 -8.54 -20.82
CA ILE A 83 10.21 -7.56 -19.73
C ILE A 83 8.81 -6.97 -19.54
N ALA A 84 8.14 -6.53 -20.61
CA ALA A 84 6.80 -5.99 -20.53
C ALA A 84 5.82 -6.99 -19.91
N LEU A 85 5.86 -8.26 -20.32
CA LEU A 85 5.02 -9.32 -19.75
C LEU A 85 5.29 -9.49 -18.24
N LYS A 86 6.57 -9.61 -17.85
CA LYS A 86 6.98 -9.71 -16.43
C LYS A 86 6.41 -8.56 -15.59
N TYR A 87 6.54 -7.32 -16.05
CA TYR A 87 6.03 -6.16 -15.29
C TYR A 87 4.51 -6.04 -15.33
N THR A 88 3.83 -6.54 -16.37
CA THR A 88 2.36 -6.66 -16.35
C THR A 88 1.88 -7.64 -15.28
N ASP A 89 2.55 -8.79 -15.14
CA ASP A 89 2.24 -9.78 -14.11
C ASP A 89 2.53 -9.24 -12.71
N LEU A 90 3.65 -8.54 -12.52
CA LEU A 90 3.99 -7.89 -11.24
C LEU A 90 2.96 -6.83 -10.85
N ARG A 91 2.48 -6.01 -11.81
CA ARG A 91 1.41 -5.03 -11.57
C ARG A 91 0.10 -5.71 -11.16
N ALA A 92 -0.25 -6.82 -11.80
CA ALA A 92 -1.45 -7.60 -11.47
C ALA A 92 -1.34 -8.25 -10.09
N ALA A 93 -0.18 -8.82 -9.74
CA ALA A 93 0.11 -9.36 -8.42
C ALA A 93 0.00 -8.26 -7.34
N LEU A 94 0.50 -7.05 -7.63
CA LEU A 94 0.39 -5.91 -6.73
C LEU A 94 -1.06 -5.49 -6.50
N THR A 95 -1.87 -5.39 -7.55
CA THR A 95 -3.32 -5.08 -7.41
C THR A 95 -4.04 -6.16 -6.62
N SER A 96 -3.67 -7.43 -6.78
CA SER A 96 -4.22 -8.55 -6.00
C SER A 96 -3.85 -8.43 -4.51
N LEU A 97 -2.58 -8.22 -4.20
CA LEU A 97 -2.09 -8.04 -2.83
C LEU A 97 -2.77 -6.86 -2.13
N MET A 98 -2.98 -5.76 -2.85
CA MET A 98 -3.74 -4.63 -2.32
C MET A 98 -5.18 -4.98 -1.98
N LYS A 99 -5.90 -5.68 -2.86
CA LYS A 99 -7.28 -6.10 -2.59
C LYS A 99 -7.33 -6.98 -1.35
N MET A 100 -6.40 -7.93 -1.24
CA MET A 100 -6.24 -8.81 -0.08
C MET A 100 -5.95 -8.05 1.23
N GLN A 101 -5.31 -6.87 1.17
CA GLN A 101 -5.07 -6.02 2.34
C GLN A 101 -6.24 -5.06 2.63
N GLN A 102 -6.88 -4.51 1.59
CA GLN A 102 -7.95 -3.54 1.74
C GLN A 102 -9.27 -4.17 2.20
N ASP A 103 -9.60 -5.36 1.74
CA ASP A 103 -10.85 -6.04 2.10
C ASP A 103 -10.96 -6.35 3.60
N PRO A 104 -9.97 -6.97 4.26
CA PRO A 104 -10.02 -7.18 5.70
C PRO A 104 -10.03 -5.84 6.44
N ALA A 105 -9.25 -4.84 6.02
CA ALA A 105 -9.29 -3.51 6.65
C ALA A 105 -10.68 -2.87 6.55
N ARG A 106 -11.34 -2.94 5.39
CA ARG A 106 -12.72 -2.44 5.20
C ARG A 106 -13.71 -3.20 6.08
N ARG A 107 -13.58 -4.53 6.20
CA ARG A 107 -14.42 -5.35 7.08
C ARG A 107 -14.22 -4.97 8.54
N THR A 108 -12.97 -4.86 9.01
CA THR A 108 -12.63 -4.43 10.36
C THR A 108 -13.24 -3.06 10.67
N ARG A 109 -13.08 -2.06 9.79
CA ARG A 109 -13.70 -0.73 9.97
C ARG A 109 -15.23 -0.75 10.01
N ARG A 110 -15.88 -1.69 9.31
CA ARG A 110 -17.34 -1.85 9.40
C ARG A 110 -17.74 -2.47 10.74
N ILE A 111 -17.03 -3.49 11.18
CA ILE A 111 -17.26 -4.15 12.48
C ILE A 111 -17.02 -3.17 13.61
N GLU A 112 -15.89 -2.46 13.64
CA GLU A 112 -15.59 -1.45 14.65
C GLU A 112 -16.67 -0.37 14.74
N ARG A 113 -17.18 0.11 13.60
CA ARG A 113 -18.29 1.09 13.59
C ARG A 113 -19.58 0.50 14.17
N ALA A 114 -19.93 -0.72 13.79
CA ALA A 114 -21.14 -1.37 14.29
C ALA A 114 -21.06 -1.67 15.79
N VAL A 115 -19.94 -2.22 16.26
CA VAL A 115 -19.67 -2.47 17.68
C VAL A 115 -19.75 -1.17 18.45
N ARG A 116 -19.07 -0.11 17.97
CA ARG A 116 -19.11 1.18 18.63
C ARG A 116 -20.51 1.77 18.72
N ILE A 117 -21.30 1.77 17.63
CA ILE A 117 -22.68 2.28 17.66
C ILE A 117 -23.51 1.52 18.70
N ARG A 118 -23.35 0.20 18.76
CA ARG A 118 -24.02 -0.64 19.75
C ARG A 118 -23.58 -0.29 21.18
N ASP A 119 -22.27 -0.21 21.42
CA ASP A 119 -21.72 0.10 22.74
C ASP A 119 -22.13 1.51 23.20
N ASP A 120 -22.11 2.48 22.29
CA ASP A 120 -22.51 3.86 22.56
C ASP A 120 -24.01 3.96 22.91
N ALA A 121 -24.85 3.15 22.25
CA ALA A 121 -26.27 3.05 22.54
C ALA A 121 -26.52 2.37 23.90
N GLN A 122 -25.81 1.27 24.20
CA GLN A 122 -25.91 0.58 25.49
C GLN A 122 -25.45 1.48 26.64
N ARG A 123 -24.34 2.20 26.47
CA ARG A 123 -23.84 3.17 27.46
C ARG A 123 -24.81 4.33 27.65
N LEU A 124 -25.45 4.81 26.59
CA LEU A 124 -26.47 5.86 26.69
C LEU A 124 -27.69 5.37 27.47
N ALA A 125 -28.19 4.17 27.15
CA ALA A 125 -29.31 3.57 27.86
C ALA A 125 -29.00 3.33 29.35
N ALA A 126 -27.80 2.82 29.67
CA ALA A 126 -27.36 2.64 31.05
C ALA A 126 -27.23 3.97 31.80
N PHE A 127 -26.70 5.00 31.13
CA PHE A 127 -26.59 6.34 31.67
C PHE A 127 -27.97 6.95 31.94
N ASP A 128 -28.89 6.91 30.97
CA ASP A 128 -30.26 7.42 31.13
C ASP A 128 -30.99 6.66 32.26
N ALA A 129 -30.83 5.34 32.36
CA ALA A 129 -31.40 4.56 33.46
C ALA A 129 -30.85 5.00 34.84
N ALA A 130 -29.53 5.18 34.97
CA ALA A 130 -28.92 5.68 36.19
C ALA A 130 -29.41 7.10 36.56
N GLN A 131 -29.61 7.98 35.57
CA GLN A 131 -30.19 9.30 35.80
C GLN A 131 -31.63 9.21 36.31
N THR A 132 -32.45 8.33 35.73
CA THR A 132 -33.84 8.15 36.21
C THR A 132 -33.91 7.64 37.64
N GLU A 133 -33.01 6.73 38.02
CA GLU A 133 -32.90 6.24 39.39
C GLU A 133 -32.47 7.36 40.34
N THR A 134 -31.46 8.14 39.96
CA THR A 134 -30.96 9.29 40.74
C THR A 134 -32.04 10.35 40.95
N ARG A 135 -32.85 10.64 39.92
CA ARG A 135 -34.01 11.53 40.04
C ARG A 135 -35.04 10.97 41.02
N ALA A 136 -35.40 9.69 40.87
CA ALA A 136 -36.40 9.06 41.72
C ALA A 136 -35.97 9.04 43.20
N THR A 137 -34.71 8.73 43.48
CA THR A 137 -34.18 8.73 44.86
C THR A 137 -34.19 10.13 45.45
N LEU A 138 -33.77 11.15 44.68
CA LEU A 138 -33.80 12.53 45.13
C LEU A 138 -35.23 13.04 45.39
N HIS A 139 -36.18 12.77 44.47
CA HIS A 139 -37.58 13.11 44.69
C HIS A 139 -38.14 12.48 45.98
N ALA A 140 -37.81 11.21 46.23
CA ALA A 140 -38.23 10.50 47.44
C ALA A 140 -37.61 11.11 48.71
N LEU A 141 -36.32 11.46 48.69
CA LEU A 141 -35.62 12.09 49.80
C LEU A 141 -36.21 13.47 50.13
N CYS A 142 -36.38 14.34 49.13
CA CYS A 142 -37.00 15.65 49.34
C CYS A 142 -38.43 15.50 49.91
N ALA A 143 -39.23 14.58 49.35
CA ALA A 143 -40.60 14.33 49.85
C ALA A 143 -40.61 13.77 51.28
N TYR A 144 -39.63 12.94 51.65
CA TYR A 144 -39.45 12.45 53.01
C TYR A 144 -39.19 13.62 53.97
N HIS A 145 -38.23 14.50 53.64
CA HIS A 145 -37.88 15.65 54.49
C HIS A 145 -38.98 16.70 54.61
N THR A 146 -39.81 16.88 53.58
CA THR A 146 -41.02 17.74 53.68
C THR A 146 -42.02 17.11 54.63
N ARG A 147 -42.34 15.82 54.48
CA ARG A 147 -43.29 15.10 55.36
C ARG A 147 -42.82 15.02 56.81
N GLU A 148 -41.52 14.86 57.02
CA GLU A 148 -40.92 14.85 58.35
C GLU A 148 -41.13 16.19 59.07
N ALA A 149 -40.92 17.31 58.37
CA ALA A 149 -41.19 18.64 58.90
C ALA A 149 -42.69 18.88 59.14
N GLU A 150 -43.56 18.48 58.21
CA GLU A 150 -45.01 18.56 58.39
C GLU A 150 -45.48 17.82 59.65
N ARG A 151 -44.94 16.63 59.92
CA ARG A 151 -45.23 15.86 61.13
C ARG A 151 -44.76 16.60 62.38
N ALA A 152 -43.58 17.19 62.35
CA ALA A 152 -43.07 17.98 63.47
C ALA A 152 -43.97 19.20 63.76
N TRP A 153 -44.45 19.91 62.73
CA TRP A 153 -45.38 21.02 62.91
C TRP A 153 -46.76 20.57 63.42
N ILE A 154 -47.26 19.42 62.97
CA ILE A 154 -48.52 18.86 63.50
C ILE A 154 -48.38 18.53 64.99
N GLN A 155 -47.25 17.98 65.41
CA GLN A 155 -46.97 17.70 66.82
C GLN A 155 -46.85 18.99 67.65
N ASP A 156 -46.08 19.96 67.17
CA ASP A 156 -45.96 21.28 67.82
C ASP A 156 -47.33 21.96 67.99
N TYR A 157 -48.18 21.91 66.96
CA TYR A 157 -49.55 22.42 67.02
C TYR A 157 -50.38 21.73 68.11
N GLN A 158 -50.30 20.40 68.23
CA GLN A 158 -51.03 19.65 69.26
C GLN A 158 -50.54 19.99 70.67
N GLU A 159 -49.24 20.14 70.87
CA GLU A 159 -48.68 20.51 72.18
C GLU A 159 -49.05 21.95 72.56
N ARG A 160 -49.08 22.89 71.60
CA ARG A 160 -49.57 24.26 71.82
C ARG A 160 -51.04 24.26 72.23
N LEU A 161 -51.89 23.50 71.55
CA LEU A 161 -53.32 23.39 71.89
C LEU A 161 -53.52 22.88 73.33
N ARG A 162 -52.74 21.88 73.75
CA ARG A 162 -52.78 21.36 75.13
C ARG A 162 -52.30 22.41 76.14
N LEU A 163 -51.23 23.12 75.82
CA LEU A 163 -50.70 24.18 76.66
C LEU A 163 -51.74 25.29 76.83
N GLU A 164 -52.36 25.74 75.75
CA GLU A 164 -53.40 26.77 75.77
C GLU A 164 -54.60 26.37 76.62
N GLN A 165 -55.10 25.14 76.49
CA GLN A 165 -56.16 24.61 77.35
C GLN A 165 -55.78 24.60 78.83
N SER A 166 -54.52 24.25 79.14
CA SER A 166 -54.02 24.24 80.52
C SER A 166 -53.90 25.65 81.11
N LEU A 167 -53.43 26.61 80.31
CA LEU A 167 -53.30 28.01 80.69
C LEU A 167 -54.67 28.68 80.86
N GLU A 168 -55.62 28.40 79.97
CA GLU A 168 -56.98 28.89 80.10
C GLU A 168 -57.65 28.38 81.38
N ALA A 169 -57.49 27.07 81.68
CA ALA A 169 -58.01 26.50 82.91
C ALA A 169 -57.37 27.13 84.18
N ALA A 170 -56.05 27.34 84.17
CA ALA A 170 -55.35 28.01 85.26
C ALA A 170 -55.81 29.46 85.42
N TYR A 171 -55.92 30.22 84.34
CA TYR A 171 -56.36 31.62 84.34
C TYR A 171 -57.81 31.77 84.83
N ARG A 172 -58.72 30.88 84.41
CA ARG A 172 -60.09 30.82 84.96
C ARG A 172 -60.08 30.58 86.48
N GLY A 173 -59.22 29.68 86.95
CA GLY A 173 -59.04 29.41 88.38
C GLY A 173 -58.50 30.61 89.17
N GLU A 174 -57.63 31.42 88.57
CA GLU A 174 -57.11 32.65 89.17
C GLU A 174 -58.16 33.78 89.19
N LEU A 175 -58.88 33.99 88.09
CA LEU A 175 -59.97 34.96 88.00
C LEU A 175 -61.07 34.69 89.05
N ALA A 176 -61.45 33.42 89.21
CA ALA A 176 -62.44 33.00 90.21
C ALA A 176 -62.02 33.32 91.65
N LYS A 177 -60.70 33.31 91.95
CA LYS A 177 -60.16 33.68 93.26
C LYS A 177 -60.03 35.19 93.44
N LEU A 178 -59.69 35.92 92.38
CA LEU A 178 -59.40 37.35 92.42
C LEU A 178 -60.63 38.16 92.87
N TRP A 179 -61.84 37.74 92.47
CA TRP A 179 -63.05 38.56 92.60
C TRP A 179 -64.16 37.94 93.45
N VAL A 180 -63.77 36.99 94.31
CA VAL A 180 -64.66 36.41 95.32
C VAL A 180 -65.33 37.52 96.13
N GLY A 181 -66.67 37.54 96.13
CA GLY A 181 -67.47 38.50 96.90
C GLY A 181 -67.76 39.83 96.19
N HIS A 182 -67.33 40.03 94.95
CA HIS A 182 -67.66 41.23 94.17
C HIS A 182 -69.07 41.14 93.57
N PRO A 183 -69.92 42.20 93.67
CA PRO A 183 -71.32 42.14 93.22
C PRO A 183 -71.49 41.89 91.72
N ASN A 184 -70.47 42.22 90.91
CA ASN A 184 -70.45 42.00 89.46
C ASN A 184 -69.49 40.90 89.00
N GLN A 185 -69.06 40.00 89.90
CA GLN A 185 -68.01 38.99 89.66
C GLN A 185 -68.12 38.31 88.28
N ARG A 186 -69.25 37.66 87.98
CA ARG A 186 -69.45 36.88 86.74
C ARG A 186 -69.26 37.70 85.45
N ARG A 187 -69.81 38.91 85.40
CA ARG A 187 -69.78 39.77 84.19
C ARG A 187 -68.34 40.14 83.84
N LEU A 188 -67.59 40.37 84.87
CA LEU A 188 -66.33 41.07 84.83
C LEU A 188 -65.29 39.92 84.54
N GLU A 189 -65.50 38.67 85.06
CA GLU A 189 -64.72 37.46 84.80
C GLU A 189 -64.87 37.06 83.33
N ALA A 190 -66.11 37.13 82.82
CA ALA A 190 -66.40 36.92 81.40
C ALA A 190 -65.66 37.94 80.53
N ALA A 191 -65.63 39.23 80.89
CA ALA A 191 -64.91 40.24 80.13
C ALA A 191 -63.38 40.03 80.16
N ALA A 192 -62.82 39.65 81.30
CA ALA A 192 -61.38 39.35 81.44
C ALA A 192 -60.98 38.08 80.69
N LEU A 193 -61.86 37.07 80.64
CA LEU A 193 -61.66 35.86 79.85
C LEU A 193 -61.77 36.15 78.36
N GLU A 194 -62.75 36.94 77.93
CA GLU A 194 -62.93 37.34 76.53
C GLU A 194 -61.70 38.10 76.00
N GLU A 195 -61.16 39.03 76.78
CA GLU A 195 -59.93 39.76 76.43
C GLU A 195 -58.71 38.84 76.35
N TYR A 196 -58.60 37.86 77.25
CA TYR A 196 -57.53 36.85 77.21
C TYR A 196 -57.65 35.96 75.96
N MET A 197 -58.85 35.45 75.68
CA MET A 197 -59.12 34.62 74.50
C MET A 197 -58.80 35.38 73.22
N ARG A 198 -59.22 36.65 73.09
CA ARG A 198 -58.90 37.48 71.93
C ARG A 198 -57.39 37.61 71.68
N ARG A 199 -56.60 37.76 72.75
CA ARG A 199 -55.13 37.82 72.63
C ARG A 199 -54.52 36.48 72.25
N ASN A 200 -55.11 35.39 72.72
CA ASN A 200 -54.66 34.05 72.36
C ASN A 200 -54.96 33.75 70.89
N ASP A 201 -56.16 34.10 70.41
CA ASP A 201 -56.55 33.98 69.01
C ASP A 201 -55.59 34.75 68.10
N MET A 202 -55.22 35.99 68.46
CA MET A 202 -54.23 36.76 67.69
C MET A 202 -52.86 36.08 67.61
N ARG A 203 -52.37 35.51 68.72
CA ARG A 203 -51.09 34.78 68.73
C ARG A 203 -51.16 33.49 67.94
N PHE A 204 -52.33 32.86 67.95
CA PHE A 204 -52.59 31.65 67.18
C PHE A 204 -52.60 31.95 65.68
N ASP A 205 -53.23 33.05 65.26
CA ASP A 205 -53.19 33.53 63.87
C ASP A 205 -51.74 33.83 63.42
N GLU A 206 -50.94 34.49 64.26
CA GLU A 206 -49.52 34.73 64.00
C GLU A 206 -48.73 33.41 63.83
N TYR A 207 -49.03 32.42 64.66
CA TYR A 207 -48.41 31.10 64.56
C TYR A 207 -48.81 30.37 63.27
N LEU A 208 -50.10 30.39 62.91
CA LEU A 208 -50.57 29.78 61.67
C LEU A 208 -49.90 30.42 60.45
N HIS A 209 -49.81 31.75 60.44
CA HIS A 209 -49.13 32.48 59.38
C HIS A 209 -47.64 32.10 59.30
N TRP A 210 -46.94 32.04 60.43
CA TRP A 210 -45.55 31.59 60.48
C TRP A 210 -45.40 30.16 59.94
N ARG A 211 -46.30 29.23 60.33
CA ARG A 211 -46.28 27.83 59.88
C ARG A 211 -46.50 27.73 58.37
N GLU A 212 -47.43 28.50 57.81
CA GLU A 212 -47.68 28.55 56.37
C GLU A 212 -46.41 28.99 55.63
N HIS A 213 -45.78 30.09 56.06
CA HIS A 213 -44.51 30.56 55.49
C HIS A 213 -43.41 29.51 55.58
N GLU A 214 -43.27 28.84 56.72
CA GLU A 214 -42.24 27.81 56.90
C GLU A 214 -42.50 26.59 56.00
N SER A 215 -43.77 26.23 55.81
CA SER A 215 -44.19 25.17 54.87
C SER A 215 -43.87 25.53 53.43
N GLU A 216 -44.20 26.75 53.01
CA GLU A 216 -43.89 27.26 51.67
C GLU A 216 -42.38 27.33 51.44
N ALA A 217 -41.62 27.88 52.40
CA ALA A 217 -40.16 27.95 52.34
C ALA A 217 -39.54 26.55 52.21
N ARG A 218 -40.05 25.55 52.93
CA ARG A 218 -39.54 24.18 52.84
C ARG A 218 -39.89 23.49 51.53
N GLN A 219 -41.07 23.74 50.97
CA GLN A 219 -41.44 23.25 49.64
C GLN A 219 -40.55 23.88 48.57
N TYR A 220 -40.33 25.19 48.65
CA TYR A 220 -39.45 25.93 47.76
C TYR A 220 -38.01 25.39 47.78
N LEU A 221 -37.42 25.18 48.97
CA LEU A 221 -36.08 24.60 49.10
C LEU A 221 -35.99 23.19 48.50
N ALA A 222 -37.02 22.36 48.69
CA ALA A 222 -37.08 21.03 48.10
C ALA A 222 -37.19 21.08 46.56
N GLU A 223 -37.87 22.08 46.01
CA GLU A 223 -37.96 22.31 44.57
C GLU A 223 -36.65 22.87 43.99
N GLU A 224 -35.99 23.80 44.67
CA GLU A 224 -34.68 24.30 44.28
C GLU A 224 -33.63 23.19 44.25
N GLU A 225 -33.58 22.34 45.28
CA GLU A 225 -32.65 21.21 45.34
C GLU A 225 -32.87 20.25 44.16
N ARG A 226 -34.14 19.93 43.84
CA ARG A 226 -34.50 19.13 42.66
C ARG A 226 -34.05 19.79 41.36
N SER A 227 -34.36 21.07 41.20
CA SER A 227 -34.02 21.84 39.99
C SER A 227 -32.51 21.90 39.77
N MET A 228 -31.74 22.19 40.82
CA MET A 228 -30.28 22.25 40.73
C MET A 228 -29.68 20.89 40.33
N GLN A 229 -30.18 19.80 40.92
CA GLN A 229 -29.69 18.46 40.62
C GLN A 229 -30.07 18.02 39.21
N ASP A 230 -31.28 18.36 38.74
CA ASP A 230 -31.68 18.12 37.35
C ASP A 230 -30.81 18.88 36.35
N GLU A 231 -30.44 20.13 36.64
CA GLU A 231 -29.51 20.90 35.82
C GLU A 231 -28.11 20.26 35.77
N LEU A 232 -27.61 19.76 36.91
CA LEU A 232 -26.31 19.08 36.96
C LEU A 232 -26.33 17.80 36.11
N LEU A 233 -27.37 16.99 36.26
CA LEU A 233 -27.56 15.77 35.47
C LEU A 233 -27.65 16.08 33.96
N GLU A 234 -28.34 17.15 33.57
CA GLU A 234 -28.42 17.55 32.17
C GLU A 234 -27.05 18.02 31.63
N ARG A 235 -26.28 18.78 32.41
CA ARG A 235 -24.91 19.17 32.04
C ARG A 235 -23.99 17.96 31.85
N GLU A 236 -24.08 16.98 32.75
CA GLU A 236 -23.35 15.72 32.62
C GLU A 236 -23.74 14.97 31.34
N ARG A 237 -25.04 14.93 31.03
CA ARG A 237 -25.55 14.31 29.80
C ARG A 237 -24.99 14.98 28.55
N VAL A 238 -25.01 16.32 28.50
CA VAL A 238 -24.44 17.10 27.39
C VAL A 238 -22.95 16.81 27.24
N SER A 239 -22.18 16.87 28.33
CA SER A 239 -20.74 16.55 28.33
C SER A 239 -20.44 15.13 27.81
N HIS A 240 -21.24 14.16 28.22
CA HIS A 240 -21.12 12.77 27.76
C HIS A 240 -21.39 12.64 26.25
N VAL A 241 -22.41 13.32 25.72
CA VAL A 241 -22.73 13.35 24.29
C VAL A 241 -21.62 14.03 23.49
N GLU A 242 -21.08 15.14 23.98
CA GLU A 242 -19.97 15.85 23.34
C GLU A 242 -18.70 15.00 23.29
N SER A 243 -18.34 14.34 24.40
CA SER A 243 -17.22 13.39 24.46
C SER A 243 -17.38 12.22 23.48
N LYS A 244 -18.59 11.70 23.32
CA LYS A 244 -18.90 10.69 22.29
C LYS A 244 -18.69 11.24 20.88
N ARG A 245 -19.11 12.48 20.62
CA ARG A 245 -18.95 13.12 19.31
C ARG A 245 -17.48 13.36 18.96
N THR A 246 -16.67 13.82 19.91
CA THR A 246 -15.23 14.06 19.69
C THR A 246 -14.50 12.75 19.42
N THR A 247 -14.75 11.71 20.20
CA THR A 247 -14.16 10.38 19.96
C THR A 247 -14.61 9.78 18.62
N ALA A 248 -15.85 10.06 18.16
CA ALA A 248 -16.36 9.63 16.85
C ALA A 248 -15.59 10.32 15.71
N MET A 249 -15.40 11.63 15.84
CA MET A 249 -14.62 12.42 14.90
C MET A 249 -13.16 11.94 14.83
N LEU A 250 -12.52 11.66 15.97
CA LEU A 250 -11.14 11.17 16.01
C LEU A 250 -10.99 9.82 15.30
N GLN A 251 -11.91 8.88 15.53
CA GLN A 251 -11.88 7.59 14.85
C GLN A 251 -12.11 7.74 13.34
N GLN A 252 -13.03 8.63 12.92
CA GLN A 252 -13.24 8.92 11.51
C GLN A 252 -11.98 9.50 10.85
N LYS A 253 -11.30 10.44 11.53
CA LYS A 253 -10.02 11.01 11.07
C LYS A 253 -8.96 9.93 10.93
N ARG A 254 -8.84 9.02 11.90
CA ARG A 254 -7.92 7.88 11.85
C ARG A 254 -8.18 7.01 10.60
N HIS A 255 -9.44 6.62 10.38
CA HIS A 255 -9.83 5.82 9.21
C HIS A 255 -9.55 6.52 7.88
N ALA A 256 -9.73 7.84 7.81
CA ALA A 256 -9.40 8.63 6.64
C ALA A 256 -7.89 8.69 6.39
N ALA A 257 -7.09 8.93 7.44
CA ALA A 257 -5.63 8.94 7.36
C ALA A 257 -5.07 7.57 6.91
N GLU A 258 -5.61 6.48 7.45
CA GLU A 258 -5.24 5.13 7.02
C GLU A 258 -5.56 4.88 5.53
N LEU A 259 -6.67 5.40 5.01
CA LEU A 259 -7.00 5.29 3.59
C LEU A 259 -6.02 6.04 2.71
N ILE A 260 -5.70 7.29 3.08
CA ILE A 260 -4.73 8.12 2.37
C ILE A 260 -3.36 7.44 2.37
N TRP A 261 -2.92 6.94 3.53
CA TRP A 261 -1.66 6.22 3.66
C TRP A 261 -1.59 4.98 2.76
N CYS A 262 -2.67 4.17 2.71
CA CYS A 262 -2.74 3.03 1.79
C CYS A 262 -2.70 3.45 0.31
N GLN A 263 -3.26 4.61 -0.05
CA GLN A 263 -3.21 5.14 -1.41
C GLN A 263 -1.79 5.59 -1.78
N VAL A 264 -1.13 6.35 -0.92
CA VAL A 264 0.24 6.83 -1.13
C VAL A 264 1.20 5.66 -1.31
N ILE A 265 1.15 4.66 -0.42
CA ILE A 265 2.00 3.46 -0.55
C ILE A 265 1.74 2.72 -1.86
N ASN A 266 0.50 2.70 -2.32
CA ASN A 266 0.21 2.06 -3.60
C ASN A 266 0.84 2.82 -4.77
N GLU A 267 0.68 4.14 -4.79
CA GLU A 267 1.26 5.00 -5.81
C GLU A 267 2.78 4.87 -5.82
N GLU A 268 3.44 4.88 -4.65
CA GLU A 268 4.88 4.65 -4.52
C GLU A 268 5.30 3.29 -5.08
N ARG A 269 4.59 2.21 -4.76
CA ARG A 269 4.94 0.89 -5.30
C ARG A 269 4.73 0.78 -6.81
N HIS A 270 3.71 1.44 -7.35
CA HIS A 270 3.52 1.51 -8.80
C HIS A 270 4.62 2.33 -9.49
N GLN A 271 5.07 3.42 -8.87
CA GLN A 271 6.21 4.22 -9.35
C GLN A 271 7.48 3.39 -9.33
N LEU A 272 7.80 2.73 -8.22
CA LEU A 272 8.97 1.85 -8.11
C LEU A 272 8.96 0.71 -9.15
N LEU A 273 7.80 0.10 -9.41
CA LEU A 273 7.68 -0.91 -10.47
C LEU A 273 7.93 -0.32 -11.87
N ALA A 274 7.50 0.91 -12.13
CA ALA A 274 7.76 1.58 -13.40
C ALA A 274 9.25 1.95 -13.56
N GLU A 275 9.89 2.43 -12.49
CA GLU A 275 11.33 2.71 -12.47
C GLU A 275 12.16 1.44 -12.69
N LEU A 276 11.80 0.34 -12.03
CA LEU A 276 12.46 -0.96 -12.23
C LEU A 276 12.27 -1.49 -13.65
N GLU A 277 11.08 -1.33 -14.24
CA GLU A 277 10.84 -1.70 -15.64
C GLU A 277 11.77 -0.92 -16.58
N GLN A 278 11.87 0.39 -16.38
CA GLN A 278 12.73 1.23 -17.19
C GLN A 278 14.21 0.83 -17.05
N LEU A 279 14.68 0.60 -15.83
CA LEU A 279 16.06 0.16 -15.58
C LEU A 279 16.35 -1.21 -16.20
N GLU A 280 15.43 -2.17 -16.09
CA GLU A 280 15.61 -3.50 -16.68
C GLU A 280 15.59 -3.45 -18.22
N GLN A 281 14.77 -2.57 -18.82
CA GLN A 281 14.82 -2.32 -20.26
C GLN A 281 16.17 -1.72 -20.67
N GLU A 282 16.68 -0.74 -19.95
CA GLU A 282 17.96 -0.09 -20.25
C GLU A 282 19.16 -1.06 -20.08
N LEU A 283 19.19 -1.83 -18.99
CA LEU A 283 20.27 -2.78 -18.69
C LEU A 283 20.20 -4.05 -19.54
N GLY A 284 18.98 -4.57 -19.80
CA GLY A 284 18.77 -5.74 -20.66
C GLY A 284 19.16 -5.48 -22.12
N LEU A 285 18.99 -4.22 -22.58
CA LEU A 285 19.49 -3.77 -23.88
C LEU A 285 21.02 -3.62 -23.88
N ALA A 286 21.61 -3.09 -22.80
CA ALA A 286 23.07 -2.89 -22.70
C ALA A 286 23.87 -4.21 -22.57
N ALA A 287 23.33 -5.23 -21.91
CA ALA A 287 23.99 -6.54 -21.77
C ALA A 287 23.95 -7.38 -23.07
N SER A 288 23.01 -7.09 -23.98
CA SER A 288 22.83 -7.83 -25.23
C SER A 288 23.90 -7.53 -26.30
N THR A 289 24.76 -6.52 -26.11
CA THR A 289 25.54 -5.94 -27.23
C THR A 289 27.01 -6.38 -27.35
N ALA A 290 27.52 -7.31 -26.53
CA ALA A 290 28.95 -7.69 -26.58
C ALA A 290 29.21 -9.21 -26.69
N PRO A 291 28.83 -10.06 -25.71
CA PRO A 291 29.10 -11.50 -25.81
C PRO A 291 28.07 -12.24 -26.68
N VAL A 292 26.81 -11.80 -26.66
CA VAL A 292 25.71 -12.42 -27.43
C VAL A 292 25.89 -12.19 -28.93
N ASP A 293 26.51 -11.06 -29.32
CA ASP A 293 26.83 -10.74 -30.70
C ASP A 293 27.90 -11.66 -31.29
N ASN A 294 28.89 -12.06 -30.49
CA ASN A 294 29.88 -13.05 -30.90
C ASN A 294 29.24 -14.44 -31.05
N ASN A 295 28.33 -14.82 -30.15
CA ASN A 295 27.59 -16.09 -30.25
C ASN A 295 26.64 -16.11 -31.46
N LEU A 296 25.99 -14.99 -31.78
CA LEU A 296 25.14 -14.85 -32.98
C LEU A 296 25.96 -14.93 -34.27
N LEU A 297 27.16 -14.35 -34.31
CA LEU A 297 28.11 -14.50 -35.42
C LEU A 297 28.56 -15.95 -35.59
N LEU A 298 28.91 -16.62 -34.49
CA LEU A 298 29.35 -18.02 -34.50
C LEU A 298 28.26 -18.97 -35.02
N LEU A 299 26.99 -18.73 -34.60
CA LEU A 299 25.83 -19.47 -35.09
C LEU A 299 25.57 -19.23 -36.58
N MET A 300 25.79 -18.01 -37.07
CA MET A 300 25.69 -17.70 -38.49
C MET A 300 26.76 -18.40 -39.33
N GLU A 301 28.01 -18.45 -38.84
CA GLU A 301 29.10 -19.16 -39.51
C GLU A 301 28.84 -20.67 -39.56
N LEU A 302 28.28 -21.25 -38.49
CA LEU A 302 27.88 -22.65 -38.45
C LEU A 302 26.69 -22.97 -39.39
N GLU A 303 25.69 -22.10 -39.47
CA GLU A 303 24.59 -22.24 -40.44
C GLU A 303 25.06 -22.17 -41.90
N GLU A 304 26.00 -21.26 -42.21
CA GLU A 304 26.59 -21.16 -43.53
C GLU A 304 27.38 -22.43 -43.87
N ALA A 305 28.19 -22.94 -42.94
CA ALA A 305 28.91 -24.21 -43.10
C ALA A 305 27.96 -25.41 -43.32
N HIS A 306 26.82 -25.45 -42.61
CA HIS A 306 25.79 -26.48 -42.80
C HIS A 306 25.06 -26.37 -44.14
N ARG A 307 24.82 -25.15 -44.65
CA ARG A 307 24.25 -24.94 -45.99
C ARG A 307 25.22 -25.38 -47.09
N PHE A 308 26.53 -25.16 -46.90
CA PHE A 308 27.56 -25.66 -47.81
C PHE A 308 27.68 -27.20 -47.78
N SER A 309 27.55 -27.82 -46.61
CA SER A 309 27.51 -29.29 -46.45
C SER A 309 26.32 -29.94 -47.18
N LYS A 310 25.11 -29.39 -47.04
CA LYS A 310 23.91 -29.89 -47.75
C LYS A 310 23.96 -29.73 -49.27
N VAL A 311 24.71 -28.74 -49.78
CA VAL A 311 24.90 -28.53 -51.22
C VAL A 311 26.01 -29.43 -51.77
N ALA A 312 27.00 -29.82 -50.95
CA ALA A 312 28.11 -30.69 -51.34
C ALA A 312 27.82 -32.20 -51.16
N GLY A 313 26.87 -32.58 -50.30
CA GLY A 313 26.60 -33.98 -49.94
C GLY A 313 25.30 -34.55 -50.50
N ARG A 314 25.34 -35.13 -51.70
CA ARG A 314 24.50 -36.32 -52.03
C ARG A 314 25.10 -37.52 -51.30
N SER A 315 24.82 -37.69 -50.00
CA SER A 315 24.95 -39.00 -49.36
C SER A 315 23.95 -39.11 -48.21
N SER A 316 23.21 -40.21 -48.24
CA SER A 316 22.16 -40.60 -47.31
C SER A 316 22.67 -40.84 -45.88
N ALA A 317 22.40 -39.91 -44.99
CA ALA A 317 22.03 -40.19 -43.59
C ALA A 317 21.45 -38.89 -43.01
N ARG A 318 20.16 -38.90 -42.66
CA ARG A 318 19.56 -37.84 -41.84
C ARG A 318 20.14 -38.00 -40.43
N PRO A 319 20.85 -37.01 -39.86
CA PRO A 319 20.99 -36.96 -38.41
C PRO A 319 19.60 -36.73 -37.84
N THR A 320 19.19 -37.56 -36.89
CA THR A 320 17.92 -37.39 -36.18
C THR A 320 18.01 -36.19 -35.24
N PHE A 321 16.85 -35.58 -34.94
CA PHE A 321 16.73 -34.40 -34.09
C PHE A 321 17.42 -34.59 -32.72
N ASP A 322 17.43 -35.83 -32.21
CA ASP A 322 18.11 -36.22 -30.97
C ASP A 322 19.64 -36.04 -30.98
N ASP A 323 20.31 -36.20 -32.13
CA ASP A 323 21.79 -36.07 -32.21
C ASP A 323 22.24 -34.60 -32.11
N MET A 324 21.38 -33.67 -32.55
CA MET A 324 21.65 -32.23 -32.49
C MET A 324 21.35 -31.68 -31.10
N ASP A 325 20.33 -32.19 -30.42
CA ASP A 325 20.02 -31.84 -29.03
C ASP A 325 21.11 -32.34 -28.08
N HIS A 326 21.68 -33.54 -28.31
CA HIS A 326 22.80 -34.05 -27.50
C HIS A 326 24.09 -33.25 -27.65
N TYR A 327 24.38 -32.74 -28.86
CA TYR A 327 25.54 -31.86 -29.08
C TYR A 327 25.33 -30.46 -28.50
N TYR A 328 24.08 -29.97 -28.49
CA TYR A 328 23.70 -28.68 -27.89
C TYR A 328 23.78 -28.71 -26.36
N THR A 329 23.28 -29.76 -25.71
CA THR A 329 23.32 -29.88 -24.25
C THR A 329 24.75 -30.05 -23.73
N MET A 330 25.59 -30.84 -24.42
CA MET A 330 26.97 -31.09 -24.01
C MET A 330 27.86 -29.84 -24.13
N ARG A 331 27.67 -29.00 -25.17
CA ARG A 331 28.43 -27.74 -25.29
C ARG A 331 27.92 -26.62 -24.39
N LEU A 332 26.63 -26.59 -24.08
CA LEU A 332 26.09 -25.63 -23.10
C LEU A 332 26.51 -26.00 -21.67
N SER A 333 26.65 -27.29 -21.33
CA SER A 333 27.20 -27.71 -20.04
C SER A 333 28.69 -27.39 -19.90
N ASP A 334 29.49 -27.59 -20.96
CA ASP A 334 30.92 -27.26 -20.94
C ASP A 334 31.16 -25.74 -20.83
N ALA A 335 30.36 -24.93 -21.54
CA ALA A 335 30.42 -23.47 -21.44
C ALA A 335 29.91 -22.93 -20.09
N ALA A 336 28.95 -23.61 -19.45
CA ALA A 336 28.49 -23.28 -18.09
C ALA A 336 29.55 -23.61 -17.03
N ALA A 337 30.27 -24.73 -17.21
CA ALA A 337 31.38 -25.13 -16.34
C ALA A 337 32.59 -24.18 -16.44
N GLU A 338 32.94 -23.70 -17.63
CA GLU A 338 34.00 -22.69 -17.83
C GLU A 338 33.64 -21.31 -17.28
N MET A 339 32.35 -20.97 -17.20
CA MET A 339 31.86 -19.72 -16.59
C MET A 339 31.59 -19.83 -15.07
N GLY A 340 31.97 -20.95 -14.44
CA GLY A 340 31.89 -21.12 -12.98
C GLY A 340 30.47 -21.38 -12.44
N PHE A 341 29.51 -21.72 -13.29
CA PHE A 341 28.19 -22.17 -12.85
C PHE A 341 28.25 -23.66 -12.50
N PHE A 342 28.41 -23.94 -11.20
CA PHE A 342 28.27 -25.30 -10.66
C PHE A 342 26.79 -25.72 -10.75
N VAL A 343 26.46 -26.63 -11.66
CA VAL A 343 25.18 -27.33 -11.66
C VAL A 343 25.30 -28.48 -10.67
N PRO A 344 24.55 -28.51 -9.55
CA PRO A 344 24.56 -29.66 -8.67
C PRO A 344 23.93 -30.83 -9.41
N SER A 345 24.68 -31.92 -9.56
CA SER A 345 24.18 -33.20 -10.03
C SER A 345 23.08 -33.65 -9.06
N GLY A 346 21.84 -33.61 -9.53
CA GLY A 346 20.69 -34.13 -8.82
C GLY A 346 20.65 -35.65 -8.87
N ASP A 347 21.65 -36.31 -8.28
CA ASP A 347 21.52 -37.70 -7.85
C ASP A 347 20.90 -37.67 -6.46
N GLY A 348 19.57 -37.62 -6.46
CA GLY A 348 18.72 -37.70 -5.29
C GLY A 348 17.53 -38.57 -5.62
N GLU A 349 17.79 -39.84 -5.93
CA GLU A 349 16.85 -40.93 -5.69
C GLU A 349 16.40 -40.81 -4.22
N ASN A 350 15.14 -40.43 -4.02
CA ASN A 350 14.41 -40.71 -2.81
C ASN A 350 13.21 -41.56 -3.21
N ASP A 351 13.47 -42.86 -3.28
CA ASP A 351 12.54 -43.84 -2.74
C ASP A 351 12.32 -43.52 -1.26
N ASN A 352 11.09 -43.18 -0.88
CA ASN A 352 10.45 -43.66 0.35
C ASN A 352 9.00 -43.19 0.46
N GLU A 353 8.15 -44.19 0.69
CA GLU A 353 6.89 -44.26 1.46
C GLU A 353 6.28 -42.98 2.08
#